data_AF-A0A0F9KBJ8-F1
#
_entry.id   AF-A0A0F9KBJ8-F1
#
_cell.length_a   1.000
_cell.length_b   1.000
_cell.length_c   1.000
_cell.angle_alpha   90.00
_cell.angle_beta   90.00
_cell.angle_gamma   90.00
#
_symmetry.space_group_name_H-M   'P 1'
#
loop_
_entity.id
_entity.type
_entity.pdbx_description
1 polymer ?
#
loop_
_entity_poly.entity_id
_entity_poly.type
_entity_poly.pdbx_seq_one_letter_code
_entity_poly.pdbx_strand_id
1 'polypeptide(L)' 'AIGIARAFAVSGSDDRPFYNTSDPFCSNRKPNDQKWTIDHFYRKLLKLEKLMNTKSAKIEAKKRTKVLKNFLSELKHEI' A
#
# COMPACT_ATOMS: atom_id res chain seq x y z
N ALA A 1 6.64 -1.79 8.81
CA ALA A 1 5.51 -1.50 9.72
C ALA A 1 5.02 -0.05 9.60
N ILE A 2 5.82 0.98 9.95
CA ILE A 2 5.37 2.40 10.00
C ILE A 2 4.61 2.88 8.75
N GLY A 3 5.04 2.49 7.55
CA GLY A 3 4.35 2.90 6.31
C GLY A 3 2.89 2.44 6.22
N ILE A 4 2.56 1.27 6.79
CA ILE A 4 1.19 0.74 6.87
C ILE A 4 0.38 1.59 7.84
N ALA A 5 0.87 1.73 9.08
CA ALA A 5 0.21 2.50 10.12
C ALA A 5 -0.07 3.95 9.68
N ARG A 6 0.90 4.61 9.03
CA ARG A 6 0.71 5.97 8.53
C ARG A 6 -0.32 6.05 7.42
N ALA A 7 -0.39 5.06 6.52
CA ALA A 7 -1.38 5.06 5.45
C ALA A 7 -2.81 5.02 6.03
N PHE A 8 -3.04 4.17 7.03
CA PHE A 8 -4.35 4.06 7.69
C PHE A 8 -4.67 5.21 8.65
N ALA A 9 -3.67 5.76 9.34
CA ALA A 9 -3.86 6.93 10.20
C ALA A 9 -4.28 8.17 9.38
N VAL A 10 -3.61 8.39 8.23
CA VAL A 10 -3.98 9.49 7.32
C VAL A 10 -5.35 9.25 6.71
N SER A 11 -5.66 8.01 6.28
CA SER A 11 -6.98 7.74 5.72
C SER A 11 -8.11 7.92 6.73
N GLY A 12 -7.89 7.56 7.99
CA GLY A 12 -8.84 7.81 9.06
C GLY A 12 -9.04 9.31 9.33
N SER A 13 -7.98 10.10 9.27
CA SER A 13 -8.08 11.56 9.40
C SER A 13 -8.78 12.22 8.21
N ASP A 14 -8.68 11.63 7.02
CA ASP A 14 -9.28 12.13 5.79
C ASP A 14 -10.68 11.54 5.50
N ASP A 15 -11.24 10.78 6.46
CA ASP A 15 -12.52 10.05 6.36
C ASP A 15 -12.64 9.21 5.07
N ARG A 16 -11.53 8.60 4.65
CA ARG A 16 -11.46 7.80 3.44
C ARG A 16 -11.71 6.33 3.73
N PRO A 17 -12.54 5.65 2.92
CA PRO A 17 -12.69 4.21 3.01
C PRO A 17 -11.34 3.47 2.85
N PHE A 18 -11.17 2.38 3.58
CA PHE A 18 -9.95 1.58 3.52
C PHE A 18 -9.77 0.94 2.13
N TYR A 19 -10.82 0.35 1.58
CA TYR A 19 -10.79 -0.30 0.27
C TYR A 19 -12.13 -0.16 -0.45
N ASN A 20 -12.15 -0.49 -1.74
CA ASN A 20 -13.37 -0.55 -2.54
C ASN A 20 -14.03 -1.93 -2.35
N THR A 21 -15.31 -1.98 -2.04
CA THR A 21 -16.06 -3.23 -1.83
C THR A 21 -16.17 -4.10 -3.09
N SER A 22 -16.19 -3.50 -4.29
CA SER A 22 -16.28 -4.25 -5.55
C SER A 22 -14.93 -4.72 -6.10
N ASP A 23 -13.85 -3.98 -5.83
CA ASP A 23 -12.48 -4.34 -6.24
C ASP A 23 -11.45 -3.77 -5.24
N PRO A 24 -11.18 -4.49 -4.12
CA PRO A 24 -10.33 -4.02 -3.04
C PRO A 24 -8.87 -3.79 -3.47
N PHE A 25 -8.38 -4.58 -4.45
CA PHE A 25 -6.96 -4.65 -4.81
C PHE A 25 -6.64 -4.04 -6.18
N CYS A 26 -7.59 -3.34 -6.78
CA CYS A 26 -7.43 -2.71 -8.10
C CYS A 26 -7.03 -3.70 -9.21
N SER A 27 -7.66 -4.87 -9.26
CA SER A 27 -7.31 -5.88 -10.29
C SER A 27 -7.76 -5.44 -11.69
N ASN A 28 -8.92 -4.79 -11.79
CA ASN A 28 -9.53 -4.40 -13.07
C ASN A 28 -9.57 -2.88 -13.29
N ARG A 29 -9.05 -2.09 -12.34
CA ARG A 29 -9.13 -0.63 -12.36
C ARG A 29 -7.78 0.03 -12.07
N LYS A 30 -7.64 1.29 -12.47
CA LYS A 30 -6.47 2.10 -12.07
C LYS A 30 -6.58 2.45 -10.57
N PRO A 31 -5.50 2.35 -9.79
CA PRO A 31 -5.50 2.70 -8.38
C PRO A 31 -5.71 4.21 -8.19
N ASN A 32 -6.69 4.56 -7.37
CA ASN A 32 -7.06 5.90 -6.95
C ASN A 32 -6.84 6.06 -5.43
N ASP A 33 -5.68 6.59 -5.07
CA ASP A 33 -5.25 6.84 -3.70
C ASP A 33 -5.93 8.02 -3.00
N GLN A 34 -6.76 8.80 -3.71
CA GLN A 34 -7.59 9.83 -3.11
C GLN A 34 -8.91 9.27 -2.58
N LYS A 35 -9.37 8.13 -3.11
CA LYS A 35 -10.64 7.50 -2.71
C LYS A 35 -10.43 6.33 -1.76
N TRP A 36 -9.40 5.50 -1.98
CA TRP A 36 -9.19 4.29 -1.21
C TRP A 36 -7.77 4.16 -0.71
N THR A 37 -7.64 3.67 0.52
CA THR A 37 -6.36 3.56 1.21
C THR A 37 -5.49 2.46 0.61
N ILE A 38 -6.08 1.30 0.30
CA ILE A 38 -5.36 0.17 -0.31
C ILE A 38 -4.76 0.53 -1.67
N ASP A 39 -5.44 1.37 -2.46
CA ASP A 39 -4.92 1.88 -3.72
C ASP A 39 -3.61 2.65 -3.58
N HIS A 40 -3.40 3.34 -2.45
CA HIS A 40 -2.16 4.05 -2.15
C HIS A 40 -0.95 3.12 -2.09
N PHE A 41 -1.17 1.86 -1.67
CA PHE A 41 -0.11 0.85 -1.65
C PHE A 41 0.38 0.53 -3.06
N TYR A 42 -0.55 0.33 -4.00
CA TYR A 42 -0.23 0.01 -5.40
C TYR A 42 0.29 1.22 -6.18
N ARG A 43 -0.28 2.41 -5.93
CA ARG A 43 0.14 3.62 -6.64
C ARG A 43 1.52 4.08 -6.22
N LYS A 44 1.84 4.02 -4.92
CA LYS A 44 3.06 4.63 -4.36
C LYS A 44 3.94 3.64 -3.61
N LEU A 45 3.47 3.06 -2.50
CA LEU A 45 4.33 2.35 -1.54
C LEU A 45 5.09 1.18 -2.18
N LEU A 46 4.43 0.38 -3.02
CA LEU A 46 5.06 -0.76 -3.72
C LEU A 46 6.03 -0.34 -4.84
N LYS A 47 5.94 0.90 -5.33
CA LYS A 47 6.85 1.43 -6.36
C LYS A 47 8.11 2.05 -5.77
N LEU A 48 8.09 2.42 -4.49
CA LEU A 48 9.21 3.08 -3.81
C LEU A 48 10.51 2.27 -3.88
N GLU A 49 10.44 0.94 -3.81
CA GLU A 49 11.62 0.07 -3.93
C GLU A 49 12.43 0.34 -5.20
N LYS A 50 11.74 0.56 -6.33
CA LYS A 50 12.39 0.81 -7.64
C LYS A 50 12.92 2.24 -7.75
N LEU A 51 12.37 3.18 -6.97
CA LEU A 51 12.70 4.60 -7.00
C LEU A 51 13.85 4.98 -6.06
N MET A 52 14.37 4.04 -5.26
CA MET A 52 15.50 4.32 -4.37
C MET A 52 16.78 4.59 -5.16
N ASN A 53 17.53 5.61 -4.77
CA ASN A 53 18.75 6.04 -5.48
C ASN A 53 19.99 5.23 -5.09
N THR A 54 20.14 4.87 -3.81
CA THR A 54 21.34 4.16 -3.32
C THR A 54 21.13 2.65 -3.24
N LYS A 55 22.21 1.87 -3.37
CA LYS A 55 22.18 0.40 -3.27
C LYS A 55 21.66 -0.06 -1.91
N SER A 56 22.13 0.56 -0.83
CA SER A 56 21.69 0.27 0.54
C SER A 56 20.20 0.54 0.73
N ALA A 57 19.70 1.66 0.19
CA ALA A 57 18.28 1.99 0.25
C ALA A 57 17.41 1.00 -0.53
N LYS A 58 17.86 0.51 -1.71
CA LYS A 58 17.15 -0.53 -2.46
C LYS A 58 17.05 -1.83 -1.67
N ILE A 59 18.12 -2.25 -1.02
CA ILE A 59 18.14 -3.48 -0.19
C ILE A 59 17.15 -3.37 0.98
N GLU A 60 17.17 -2.25 1.69
CA GLU A 60 16.27 -2.02 2.82
C GLU A 60 14.80 -1.86 2.35
N ALA A 61 14.58 -1.14 1.24
CA ALA A 61 13.26 -1.01 0.66
C ALA A 61 12.68 -2.35 0.24
N LYS A 62 13.48 -3.27 -0.34
CA LYS A 62 13.04 -4.63 -0.68
C LYS A 62 12.55 -5.41 0.56
N LYS A 63 13.25 -5.32 1.69
CA LYS A 63 12.81 -5.91 2.96
C LYS A 63 11.47 -5.32 3.41
N ARG A 64 11.31 -4.00 3.30
CA ARG A 64 10.07 -3.30 3.69
C ARG A 64 8.90 -3.60 2.74
N THR A 65 9.14 -3.70 1.44
CA THR A 65 8.16 -4.10 0.44
C THR A 65 7.62 -5.50 0.73
N LYS A 66 8.47 -6.43 1.20
CA LYS A 66 8.01 -7.76 1.61
C LYS A 66 6.97 -7.68 2.72
N VAL A 67 7.18 -6.84 3.73
CA VAL A 67 6.20 -6.63 4.82
C VAL A 67 4.89 -6.07 4.27
N LEU A 68 4.94 -5.12 3.33
CA LEU A 68 3.73 -4.57 2.69
C LEU A 68 2.96 -5.63 1.91
N LYS A 69 3.66 -6.48 1.14
CA LYS A 69 3.04 -7.57 0.37
C LYS A 69 2.42 -8.63 1.27
N ASN A 70 3.11 -8.99 2.35
CA ASN A 70 2.56 -9.93 3.33
C ASN A 70 1.28 -9.37 3.96
N PHE A 71 1.28 -8.11 4.38
CA PHE A 71 0.07 -7.47 4.90
C PHE A 71 -1.09 -7.47 3.90
N LEU A 72 -0.84 -7.12 2.62
CA LEU A 72 -1.87 -7.17 1.58
C LEU A 72 -2.37 -8.60 1.32
N SER A 73 -1.50 -9.59 1.44
CA SER A 73 -1.88 -11.00 1.33
C SER A 73 -2.79 -11.41 2.48
N GLU A 74 -2.43 -11.15 3.74
CA GLU A 74 -3.28 -11.44 4.89
C GLU A 74 -4.63 -10.72 4.78
N LEU A 75 -4.61 -9.43 4.43
CA LEU A 75 -5.83 -8.66 4.22
C LEU A 75 -6.74 -9.27 3.15
N LYS A 76 -6.17 -9.87 2.09
CA LYS A 76 -6.92 -10.57 1.04
C LYS A 76 -7.57 -11.86 1.53
N HIS A 77 -7.02 -12.51 2.56
CA HIS A 77 -7.62 -13.71 3.14
C HIS A 77 -8.72 -13.35 4.14
N GLU A 78 -8.66 -12.16 4.74
CA GLU A 78 -9.67 -11.67 5.70
C GLU A 78 -10.95 -11.15 5.03
N ILE A 79 -10.87 -10.65 3.78
CA ILE A 79 -11.98 -10.04 3.03
C ILE A 79 -12.46 -10.92 1.87
#